data_AF-A0A2E6RDE5-F1
#
_entry.id   AF-A0A2E6RDE5-F1
#
_cell.length_a   1.000
_cell.length_b   1.000
_cell.length_c   1.000
_cell.angle_alpha   90.00
_cell.angle_beta   90.00
_cell.angle_gamma   90.00
#
_symmetry.space_group_name_H-M   'P 1'
#
loop_
_entity.id
_entity.type
_entity.pdbx_description
1 polymer ?
#
loop_
_entity_poly.entity_id
_entity_poly.type
_entity_poly.pdbx_seq_one_letter_code
_entity_poly.pdbx_strand_id
1 'polypeptide(L)' 'MERVITIPRILFIALAALALVGCYESPDVTLHEPGVYKGEQDPLVKKLANDDELQAQLEQRFDGQRDR' A
#
# COMPACT_ATOMS: atom_id res chain seq x y z
N MET A 1 -12.68 51.29 3.84
CA MET A 1 -11.34 50.66 3.74
C MET A 1 -11.51 49.27 3.16
N GLU A 2 -11.62 49.16 1.84
CA GLU A 2 -11.73 47.87 1.16
C GLU A 2 -10.31 47.29 1.02
N ARG A 3 -10.03 46.20 1.76
CA ARG A 3 -8.74 45.52 1.68
C ARG A 3 -8.72 44.72 0.38
N VAL A 4 -8.09 45.24 -0.66
CA VAL A 4 -7.81 44.50 -1.90
C VAL A 4 -6.90 43.33 -1.53
N ILE A 5 -7.46 42.11 -1.54
CA ILE A 5 -6.68 40.89 -1.31
C ILE A 5 -5.81 40.68 -2.56
N THR A 6 -4.49 40.82 -2.40
CA THR A 6 -3.54 40.65 -3.50
C THR A 6 -3.40 39.17 -3.87
N ILE A 7 -3.36 38.87 -5.17
CA ILE A 7 -3.15 37.52 -5.75
C ILE A 7 -2.07 36.69 -5.02
N PRO A 8 -0.87 37.21 -4.69
CA PRO A 8 0.15 36.45 -3.94
C PRO A 8 -0.30 35.98 -2.56
N ARG A 9 -1.20 36.71 -1.87
CA ARG A 9 -1.76 36.27 -0.59
C ARG A 9 -2.72 35.09 -0.77
N ILE A 10 -3.52 35.11 -1.84
CA ILE A 10 -4.43 34.00 -2.16
C ILE A 10 -3.62 32.73 -2.45
N LEU A 11 -2.54 32.86 -3.24
CA LEU A 11 -1.66 31.74 -3.56
C LEU A 11 -0.99 31.16 -2.31
N PHE A 12 -0.50 32.02 -1.41
CA PHE A 12 0.12 31.58 -0.16
C PHE A 12 -0.87 30.82 0.73
N ILE A 13 -2.11 31.33 0.87
CA ILE A 13 -3.17 30.67 1.65
C ILE A 13 -3.53 29.32 1.04
N ALA A 14 -3.64 29.22 -0.28
CA ALA A 14 -3.94 27.97 -0.97
C ALA A 14 -2.84 26.92 -0.78
N LEU A 15 -1.58 27.33 -0.88
CA LEU A 15 -0.43 26.43 -0.67
C LEU A 15 -0.35 25.94 0.78
N ALA A 16 -0.58 26.83 1.74
CA ALA A 16 -0.64 26.48 3.15
C ALA A 16 -1.79 25.49 3.44
N ALA A 17 -2.97 25.70 2.85
CA ALA A 17 -4.09 24.78 3.00
C ALA A 17 -3.80 23.38 2.42
N LEU A 18 -3.13 23.29 1.26
CA LEU A 18 -2.70 22.01 0.67
C LEU A 18 -1.68 21.28 1.54
N ALA A 19 -0.75 22.02 2.17
CA ALA A 19 0.24 21.43 3.06
C ALA A 19 -0.39 20.76 4.30
N LEU A 20 -1.58 21.20 4.74
CA LEU A 20 -2.30 20.62 5.88
C LEU A 20 -3.00 19.29 5.53
N VAL A 21 -3.28 19.00 4.25
CA VAL A 21 -3.99 17.78 3.82
C VAL A 21 -3.07 16.55 3.82
N GLY A 22 -1.75 16.74 3.70
CA GLY A 22 -0.78 15.65 3.59
C GLY A 22 -0.58 14.81 4.87
N CYS A 23 -1.11 15.24 6.01
CA CYS A 23 -1.02 14.52 7.29
C CYS A 23 -2.33 13.83 7.69
N TYR A 24 -3.33 13.83 6.82
CA TYR A 24 -4.59 13.14 7.09
C TYR A 24 -4.48 11.67 6.67
N GLU A 25 -4.61 10.77 7.64
CA GLU A 25 -4.80 9.34 7.44
C GLU A 25 -6.16 8.94 8.01
N SER A 26 -6.85 7.99 7.37
CA SER A 26 -8.13 7.51 7.90
C SER A 26 -7.91 6.78 9.24
N PRO A 27 -8.69 7.08 10.30
CA PRO A 27 -8.62 6.33 11.55
C PRO A 27 -9.29 4.95 11.44
N ASP A 28 -9.90 4.62 10.30
CA ASP A 28 -10.63 3.38 10.12
C ASP A 28 -9.70 2.16 10.05
N VAL A 29 -10.07 1.13 10.80
CA VAL A 29 -9.36 -0.15 10.79
C VAL A 29 -10.03 -1.07 9.77
N THR A 30 -9.25 -1.54 8.80
CA THR A 30 -9.70 -2.61 7.90
C THR A 30 -9.29 -3.97 8.48
N LEU A 31 -10.27 -4.79 8.87
CA LEU A 31 -10.04 -6.16 9.30
C LEU A 31 -9.86 -7.07 8.07
N HIS A 32 -8.69 -7.67 7.98
CA HIS A 32 -8.31 -8.56 6.89
C HIS A 32 -8.42 -10.02 7.32
N GLU A 33 -9.13 -10.83 6.53
CA GLU A 33 -9.12 -12.29 6.74
C GLU A 33 -7.69 -12.85 6.66
N PRO A 34 -7.25 -13.65 7.66
CA PRO A 34 -5.95 -14.31 7.65
C PRO A 34 -5.78 -15.23 6.44
N GLY A 35 -4.56 -15.29 5.90
CA GLY A 35 -4.21 -16.21 4.80
C GLY A 35 -4.75 -15.81 3.42
N VAL A 36 -5.46 -14.68 3.30
CA VAL A 36 -6.00 -14.19 2.03
C VAL A 36 -5.18 -13.01 1.52
N TYR A 37 -4.67 -13.11 0.30
CA TYR A 37 -3.97 -12.01 -0.38
C TYR A 37 -4.93 -10.84 -0.65
N LYS A 38 -4.49 -9.61 -0.36
CA LYS A 38 -5.35 -8.40 -0.38
C LYS A 38 -5.12 -7.45 -1.56
N GLY A 39 -4.16 -7.75 -2.43
CA GLY A 39 -4.02 -7.05 -3.71
C GLY A 39 -4.98 -7.61 -4.77
N GLU A 40 -5.09 -6.93 -5.90
CA GLU A 40 -5.97 -7.34 -7.02
C GLU A 40 -5.64 -8.74 -7.55
N GLN A 41 -4.35 -9.07 -7.66
CA GLN A 41 -3.89 -10.37 -8.11
C GLN A 41 -2.55 -10.70 -7.44
N ASP A 42 -2.41 -11.93 -6.94
CA ASP A 42 -1.15 -12.40 -6.37
C ASP A 42 -0.13 -12.67 -7.50
N PRO A 43 0.94 -11.86 -7.60
CA PRO A 43 1.94 -12.05 -8.65
C PRO A 43 2.73 -13.36 -8.47
N LEU A 44 2.77 -13.92 -7.26
CA LEU A 44 3.50 -15.13 -6.94
C LEU A 44 2.76 -16.38 -7.42
N VAL A 45 1.43 -16.36 -7.52
CA VAL A 45 0.66 -17.51 -8.05
C VAL A 45 1.10 -17.86 -9.47
N LYS A 46 1.28 -16.86 -10.33
CA LYS A 46 1.77 -17.06 -11.71
C LYS A 46 3.22 -17.55 -11.72
N LYS A 47 4.06 -17.08 -10.80
CA LYS A 47 5.46 -17.50 -10.72
C LYS A 47 5.57 -18.96 -10.27
N LEU A 48 4.83 -19.33 -9.22
CA LEU A 48 4.79 -20.69 -8.67
C LEU A 48 4.24 -21.74 -9.65
N ALA A 49 3.35 -21.32 -10.56
CA ALA A 49 2.75 -22.22 -11.54
C ALA A 49 3.65 -22.51 -12.77
N ASN A 50 4.65 -21.67 -13.03
CA ASN A 50 5.43 -21.72 -14.28
C ASN A 50 6.93 -21.96 -14.06
N ASP A 51 7.37 -22.15 -12.82
CA ASP A 51 8.79 -22.25 -12.45
C ASP A 51 9.04 -23.54 -11.67
N ASP A 52 9.39 -24.59 -12.41
CA ASP A 52 9.63 -25.94 -11.87
C ASP A 52 10.87 -26.00 -10.97
N GLU A 53 11.88 -25.17 -11.24
CA GLU A 53 13.08 -25.09 -10.41
C GLU A 53 12.73 -24.48 -9.04
N LEU A 54 11.93 -23.41 -9.04
CA LEU A 54 11.43 -22.82 -7.82
C LEU A 54 10.58 -23.80 -7.01
N GLN A 55 9.71 -24.58 -7.65
CA GLN A 55 8.93 -25.65 -6.99
C GLN A 55 9.84 -26.63 -6.25
N ALA A 56 10.87 -27.16 -6.93
CA ALA A 56 11.81 -28.11 -6.34
C ALA A 56 12.58 -27.52 -5.14
N GLN A 57 13.02 -26.26 -5.25
CA GLN A 57 13.70 -25.57 -4.15
C GLN A 57 12.77 -25.37 -2.94
N LEU A 58 11.50 -25.03 -3.18
CA LEU A 58 10.52 -24.85 -2.11
C LEU A 58 10.19 -26.18 -1.44
N GLU A 59 10.00 -27.26 -2.20
CA GLU A 59 9.81 -28.61 -1.64
C GLU A 59 10.98 -29.01 -0.74
N GLN A 60 12.22 -28.85 -1.22
CA GLN A 60 13.41 -29.13 -0.43
C GLN A 60 13.47 -28.30 0.86
N ARG A 61 13.11 -27.02 0.80
CA ARG A 61 13.12 -26.13 1.97
C ARG A 61 12.09 -26.55 3.01
N PHE A 62 10.91 -26.95 2.57
CA PHE A 62 9.77 -27.20 3.47
C PHE A 62 9.70 -28.63 4.01
N ASP A 63 10.48 -29.56 3.47
CA ASP A 63 10.55 -30.96 3.93
C ASP A 63 10.79 -31.08 5.45
N GLY A 64 11.63 -30.21 6.03
CA GLY A 64 11.88 -30.15 7.48
C GLY A 64 10.96 -29.22 8.29
N GLN A 65 10.00 -28.54 7.66
CA GLN A 65 9.15 -27.50 8.30
C GLN A 65 7.67 -27.87 8.33
N ARG A 66 7.29 -28.97 7.66
CA ARG A 66 5.91 -29.44 7.50
C ARG A 66 5.37 -30.25 8.69
N ASP A 67 6.19 -30.54 9.69
CA ASP A 67 5.84 -31.39 10.85
C ASP A 67 5.29 -30.59 12.05
N ARG A 68 4.36 -29.66 11.81
CA ARG A 68 3.61 -28.97 12.86
C ARG A 68 2.13 -28.87 12.54
#